data_AF-F8IH40-F1
#
_entry.id   AF-F8IH40-F1
#
_cell.length_a   1.000
_cell.length_b   1.000
_cell.length_c   1.000
_cell.angle_alpha   90.00
_cell.angle_beta   90.00
_cell.angle_gamma   90.00
#
_symmetry.space_group_name_H-M   'P 1'
#
loop_
_entity.id
_entity.type
_entity.pdbx_description
1 polymer ?
#
loop_
_entity_poly.entity_id
_entity_poly.type
_entity_poly.pdbx_seq_one_letter_code
_entity_poly.pdbx_strand_id
1 'polypeptide(L)' 'MKGNNPVWVVAQWWPGEVDVPPLIEVYKDPEYAAEEARIKQADDPHSQVGIFMTWVKE' A
#
# COMPACT_ATOMS: atom_id res chain seq x y z
N MET A 1 27.29 -5.64 5.58
CA MET A 1 25.87 -6.02 5.43
C MET A 1 25.33 -5.24 4.23
N LYS A 2 24.95 -5.91 3.13
CA LYS A 2 24.20 -5.24 2.05
C LYS A 2 22.85 -4.84 2.66
N GLY A 3 22.59 -3.55 2.79
CA GLY A 3 21.39 -3.06 3.45
C GLY A 3 20.15 -3.49 2.67
N ASN A 4 19.20 -4.12 3.34
CA ASN A 4 17.89 -4.37 2.75
C ASN A 4 17.31 -3.02 2.29
N ASN A 5 16.81 -2.95 1.06
CA ASN A 5 16.14 -1.73 0.59
C ASN A 5 14.74 -1.67 1.22
N PRO A 6 14.37 -0.55 1.88
CA PRO A 6 13.01 -0.38 2.36
C PRO A 6 12.06 -0.29 1.16
N VAL A 7 10.85 -0.80 1.35
CA VAL A 7 9.75 -0.68 0.39
C VAL A 7 8.50 -0.21 1.12
N TRP A 8 7.63 0.45 0.38
CA TRP A 8 6.36 0.99 0.85
C TRP A 8 5.24 0.18 0.24
N VAL A 9 4.42 -0.40 1.10
CA VAL A 9 3.28 -1.23 0.75
C VAL A 9 2.03 -0.38 0.89
N VAL A 10 1.31 -0.18 -0.21
CA VAL A 10 -0.02 0.42 -0.21
C VAL A 10 -1.03 -0.72 -0.24
N ALA A 11 -1.83 -0.82 0.81
CA ALA A 11 -2.91 -1.80 0.91
C ALA A 11 -4.26 -1.09 0.85
N GLN A 12 -5.17 -1.58 0.01
CA GLN A 12 -6.54 -1.11 -0.10
C GLN A 12 -7.50 -2.26 0.21
N TRP A 13 -8.50 -2.03 1.07
CA TRP A 13 -9.51 -3.03 1.45
C TRP A 13 -10.89 -2.41 1.62
N TRP A 14 -11.94 -3.22 1.53
CA TRP A 14 -13.32 -2.78 1.65
C TRP A 14 -13.94 -3.34 2.94
N PRO A 15 -14.17 -2.54 3.99
CA PRO A 15 -14.65 -3.03 5.27
C PRO A 15 -16.00 -3.78 5.22
N GLY A 16 -16.80 -3.52 4.19
CA GLY A 16 -18.08 -4.22 3.96
C GLY A 16 -17.98 -5.49 3.13
N GLU A 17 -16.84 -5.79 2.51
CA GLU A 17 -16.66 -6.90 1.58
C GLU A 17 -15.61 -7.88 2.11
N VAL A 18 -16.01 -8.71 3.07
CA VAL A 18 -15.11 -9.63 3.79
C VAL A 18 -14.51 -10.75 2.93
N ASP A 19 -15.12 -11.06 1.79
CA ASP A 19 -14.64 -12.09 0.86
C ASP A 19 -13.70 -11.54 -0.22
N VAL A 20 -13.52 -10.22 -0.28
CA VAL A 20 -12.63 -9.56 -1.24
C VAL A 20 -11.26 -9.35 -0.58
N PRO A 21 -10.19 -9.98 -1.09
CA PRO A 21 -8.86 -9.78 -0.53
C PRO A 21 -8.39 -8.34 -0.75
N PRO A 22 -7.52 -7.80 0.12
CA PRO A 22 -6.96 -6.48 -0.08
C PRO A 22 -6.11 -6.43 -1.35
N LEU A 23 -6.19 -5.32 -2.07
CA LEU A 23 -5.23 -5.00 -3.12
C LEU A 23 -3.93 -4.52 -2.49
N ILE A 24 -2.80 -5.08 -2.92
CA ILE A 24 -1.48 -4.79 -2.36
C ILE A 24 -0.53 -4.38 -3.49
N GLU A 25 0.03 -3.18 -3.36
CA GLU A 25 1.03 -2.64 -4.28
C GLU A 25 2.30 -2.24 -3.52
N VAL A 26 3.46 -2.41 -4.15
CA VAL A 26 4.76 -2.22 -3.50
C VAL A 26 5.60 -1.23 -4.30
N TYR A 27 6.07 -0.19 -3.62
CA TYR A 27 6.86 0.89 -4.20
C TYR A 27 8.21 1.03 -3.51
N LYS A 28 9.18 1.57 -4.24
CA LYS A 28 10.50 1.93 -3.71
C LYS A 28 10.60 3.39 -3.28
N ASP A 29 9.60 4.20 -3.62
CA ASP A 29 9.58 5.64 -3.36
C ASP A 29 8.43 5.94 -2.37
N PRO A 30 8.73 6.56 -1.21
CA PRO A 30 7.72 6.92 -0.22
C PRO A 30 6.71 7.97 -0.71
N GLU A 31 7.15 8.96 -1.48
CA GLU A 31 6.31 10.06 -1.95
C GLU A 31 5.35 9.54 -3.01
N TYR A 32 5.84 8.67 -3.91
CA TYR A 32 4.99 8.05 -4.91
C TYR A 32 3.97 7.10 -4.27
N ALA A 33 4.36 6.30 -3.26
CA ALA A 33 3.42 5.46 -2.51
C ALA A 33 2.32 6.28 -1.81
N ALA A 34 2.69 7.44 -1.24
CA ALA A 34 1.74 8.34 -0.61
C ALA A 34 0.75 8.94 -1.61
N GLU A 35 1.22 9.32 -2.81
CA GLU A 35 0.34 9.83 -3.86
C GLU A 35 -0.61 8.74 -4.39
N GLU A 36 -0.10 7.53 -4.64
CA GLU A 36 -0.93 6.39 -5.07
C GLU A 36 -1.99 6.05 -4.01
N ALA A 37 -1.64 6.06 -2.73
CA ALA A 37 -2.61 5.84 -1.66
C ALA A 37 -3.70 6.93 -1.62
N ARG A 38 -3.32 8.20 -1.83
CA ARG A 38 -4.25 9.33 -1.89
C ARG A 38 -5.21 9.21 -3.08
N ILE A 39 -4.69 8.84 -4.25
CA ILE A 39 -5.50 8.62 -5.47
C ILE A 39 -6.48 7.48 -5.25
N LYS A 40 -6.02 6.31 -4.78
CA LYS A 40 -6.88 5.14 -4.52
C LYS A 40 -8.00 5.46 -3.53
N GLN A 41 -7.69 6.19 -2.46
CA GLN A 41 -8.70 6.60 -1.48
C GLN A 41 -9.72 7.60 -2.05
N ALA A 42 -9.30 8.46 -2.97
CA ALA A 42 -10.18 9.43 -3.63
C ALA A 42 -11.06 8.77 -4.72
N ASP A 43 -10.51 7.81 -5.46
CA ASP A 43 -11.21 7.08 -6.52
C ASP A 43 -12.26 6.12 -5.95
N ASP A 44 -12.03 5.55 -4.76
CA ASP A 44 -13.00 4.72 -4.05
C ASP A 44 -13.12 5.12 -2.56
N PRO A 45 -14.03 6.06 -2.24
CA PRO A 45 -14.28 6.51 -0.86
C PRO A 45 -14.87 5.44 0.08
N HIS A 46 -15.38 4.33 -0.44
CA HIS A 46 -15.91 3.23 0.39
C HIS A 46 -14.81 2.24 0.79
N SER A 47 -13.68 2.26 0.09
CA SER A 47 -12.47 1.54 0.48
C SER A 47 -11.73 2.26 1.61
N GLN A 48 -10.91 1.52 2.35
CA GLN A 48 -9.87 2.05 3.23
C GLN A 48 -8.50 1.78 2.61
N VAL A 49 -7.61 2.75 2.72
CA VAL A 49 -6.23 2.65 2.22
C VAL A 49 -5.24 2.87 3.36
N GLY A 50 -4.23 2.01 3.45
CA GLY A 50 -3.14 2.09 4.42
C GLY A 50 -1.77 1.99 3.76
N ILE A 51 -0.78 2.69 4.33
CA ILE A 51 0.62 2.64 3.86
C ILE A 51 1.50 2.05 4.96
N PHE A 52 2.30 1.05 4.61
CA PHE A 52 3.20 0.36 5.52
C PHE A 52 4.62 0.35 4.96
N MET A 53 5.62 0.61 5.80
CA MET A 53 7.02 0.44 5.42
C MET A 53 7.52 -0.93 5.87
N THR A 54 8.20 -1.65 4.98
CA THR A 54 8.83 -2.92 5.29
C THR A 54 10.16 -3.08 4.54
N TRP A 55 10.84 -4.20 4.75
CA TRP A 55 12.14 -4.52 4.18
C TRP A 55 12.05 -5.78 3.34
N VAL A 56 12.56 -5.75 2.12
CA VAL A 56 12.68 -6.96 1.29
C VAL A 56 13.96 -7.69 1.68
N LYS A 57 13.83 -8.98 1.99
CA LYS A 57 14.98 -9.87 2.20
C LYS A 57 15.33 -10.53 0.87
N GLU A 58 16.59 -10.38 0.44
CA GLU A 58 17.16 -11.13 -0.70
C GLU A 58 17.25 -12.64 -0.41
#